data_AF-A0A0D8CHW3-F1
#
_entry.id   AF-A0A0D8CHW3-F1
#
_cell.length_a   1.000
_cell.length_b   1.000
_cell.length_c   1.000
_cell.angle_alpha   90.00
_cell.angle_beta   90.00
_cell.angle_gamma   90.00
#
_symmetry.space_group_name_H-M   'P 1'
#
loop_
_entity.id
_entity.type
_entity.pdbx_description
1 polymer ?
#
loop_
_entity_poly.entity_id
_entity_poly.type
_entity_poly.pdbx_seq_one_letter_code
_entity_poly.pdbx_strand_id
1 'polypeptide(L)'
;MNKKAASERIRLLEFQLMRTRELVENQYLRITALEALLGKESETGDARQDVPSMTRYQCDDMMMVKDFDPAYFQTACRLPPASVNPGLGCYGLNNQVDLVIAVLTFARSTEETGQIVGRIFENQCRTRGFRPVFFTDNPDFTPFRRNRYVYEYFPSQTLIKRGAEQGREYQKFGQEKFVFALKKWGINTILDISRSHPFEIF
;
A
#
# COMPACT_ATOMS: atom_id res chain seq x y z
N MET A 1 -10.54 35.19 -18.07
CA MET A 1 -10.88 33.75 -17.98
C MET A 1 -12.21 33.60 -17.25
N ASN A 2 -13.20 32.95 -17.86
CA ASN A 2 -14.58 32.90 -17.37
C ASN A 2 -14.71 31.87 -16.23
N LYS A 3 -14.91 32.33 -14.99
CA LYS A 3 -14.96 31.48 -13.77
C LYS A 3 -15.98 30.34 -13.86
N LYS A 4 -17.06 30.55 -14.63
CA LYS A 4 -18.11 29.55 -14.86
C LYS A 4 -17.60 28.35 -15.68
N ALA A 5 -16.84 28.62 -16.74
CA ALA A 5 -16.27 27.57 -17.59
C ALA A 5 -15.20 26.73 -16.87
N ALA A 6 -14.45 27.34 -15.95
CA ALA A 6 -13.49 26.61 -15.12
C ALA A 6 -14.19 25.66 -14.12
N SER A 7 -15.30 26.11 -13.51
CA SER A 7 -16.08 25.28 -12.59
C SER A 7 -16.77 24.10 -13.27
N GLU A 8 -17.32 24.30 -14.47
CA GLU A 8 -17.92 23.22 -15.27
C GLU A 8 -16.87 22.18 -15.68
N ARG A 9 -15.65 22.61 -16.02
CA ARG A 9 -14.56 21.70 -16.38
C ARG A 9 -14.09 20.85 -15.21
N ILE A 10 -14.04 21.40 -14.00
CA ILE A 10 -13.70 20.65 -12.78
C ILE A 10 -14.75 19.58 -12.49
N ARG A 11 -16.05 19.93 -12.53
CA ARG A 11 -17.13 18.96 -12.32
C ARG A 11 -17.11 17.82 -13.34
N LEU A 12 -16.79 18.14 -14.59
CA LEU A 12 -16.72 17.15 -15.66
C LEU A 12 -15.53 16.19 -15.46
N LEU A 13 -14.39 16.69 -14.96
CA LEU A 13 -13.24 15.86 -14.60
C LEU A 13 -13.53 14.97 -13.39
N GLU A 14 -14.19 15.50 -12.36
CA GLU A 14 -14.59 14.71 -11.18
C GLU A 14 -15.55 13.57 -11.56
N PHE A 15 -16.51 13.86 -12.44
CA PHE A 15 -17.43 12.85 -12.97
C PHE A 15 -16.70 11.78 -13.78
N GLN A 16 -15.76 12.18 -14.64
CA GLN A 16 -14.94 11.22 -15.40
C GLN A 16 -14.08 10.35 -14.49
N LEU A 17 -13.49 10.93 -13.44
CA LEU A 17 -12.64 10.22 -12.48
C LEU A 17 -13.47 9.21 -11.67
N MET A 18 -14.67 9.59 -11.23
CA MET A 18 -15.62 8.70 -10.56
C MET A 18 -16.03 7.53 -11.45
N ARG A 19 -16.40 7.80 -12.72
CA ARG A 19 -16.80 6.76 -13.67
C ARG A 19 -15.66 5.79 -13.99
N THR A 20 -14.44 6.32 -14.11
CA THR A 20 -13.26 5.49 -14.38
C THR A 20 -12.95 4.59 -13.18
N ARG A 21 -13.08 5.11 -11.96
CA ARG A 21 -12.91 4.34 -10.72
C ARG A 21 -13.93 3.20 -10.63
N GLU A 22 -15.20 3.49 -10.86
CA GLU A 22 -16.26 2.48 -10.85
C GLU A 22 -16.03 1.37 -11.90
N LEU A 23 -15.51 1.74 -13.07
CA LEU A 23 -15.20 0.79 -14.13
C LEU A 23 -14.03 -0.12 -13.75
N VAL A 24 -12.99 0.43 -13.11
CA VAL A 24 -11.86 -0.35 -12.59
C VAL A 24 -12.30 -1.29 -11.46
N GLU A 25 -13.11 -0.81 -10.52
CA GLU A 25 -13.65 -1.62 -9.42
C GLU A 25 -14.53 -2.77 -9.94
N ASN A 26 -15.39 -2.50 -10.94
CA ASN A 26 -16.20 -3.55 -11.57
C ASN A 26 -15.36 -4.57 -12.36
N GLN A 27 -14.31 -4.13 -13.06
CA GLN A 27 -13.40 -5.06 -13.74
C GLN A 27 -12.64 -5.93 -12.74
N TYR A 28 -12.22 -5.36 -11.62
CA TYR A 28 -11.57 -6.11 -10.54
C TYR A 28 -12.49 -7.22 -10.00
N LEU A 29 -13.73 -6.89 -9.64
CA LEU A 29 -14.70 -7.88 -9.15
C LEU A 29 -14.95 -9.01 -10.15
N ARG A 30 -14.99 -8.70 -11.46
CA ARG A 30 -15.15 -9.71 -12.51
C ARG A 30 -13.94 -10.63 -12.63
N ILE A 31 -12.72 -10.09 -12.59
CA ILE A 31 -11.50 -10.89 -12.67
C ILE A 31 -11.41 -11.82 -11.47
N THR A 32 -11.66 -11.32 -10.26
CA THR A 32 -11.67 -12.14 -9.04
C THR A 32 -12.73 -13.25 -9.10
N ALA A 33 -13.92 -12.94 -9.63
CA ALA A 33 -14.97 -13.96 -9.83
C ALA A 33 -14.55 -15.03 -10.86
N LEU A 34 -13.85 -14.65 -11.93
CA LEU A 34 -13.35 -15.56 -12.94
C LEU A 34 -12.20 -16.45 -12.40
N GLU A 35 -11.29 -15.89 -11.63
CA GLU A 35 -10.22 -16.66 -10.97
C GLU A 35 -10.81 -17.70 -9.99
N ALA A 36 -11.85 -17.33 -9.24
CA ALA A 36 -12.57 -18.25 -8.36
C ALA A 36 -13.34 -19.36 -9.11
N LEU A 37 -13.73 -19.12 -10.35
CA LEU A 37 -14.35 -20.13 -11.21
C LEU A 37 -13.31 -21.03 -11.87
N LEU A 38 -12.20 -20.47 -12.38
CA LEU A 38 -11.11 -21.25 -12.97
C LEU A 38 -10.38 -22.12 -11.95
N GLY A 39 -10.25 -21.65 -10.70
CA GLY A 39 -9.71 -22.46 -9.60
C GLY A 39 -10.56 -23.69 -9.23
N LYS A 40 -11.78 -23.82 -9.76
CA LYS A 40 -12.66 -24.98 -9.52
C LYS A 40 -12.59 -26.06 -10.60
N GLU A 41 -11.96 -25.81 -11.75
CA GLU A 41 -11.87 -26.82 -12.83
C GLU A 41 -10.62 -27.71 -12.73
N SER A 42 -9.71 -27.49 -11.77
CA SER A 42 -8.48 -28.27 -11.61
C SER A 42 -8.54 -29.42 -10.59
N GLU A 43 -9.71 -29.76 -10.04
CA GLU A 43 -9.81 -30.80 -8.99
C GLU A 43 -10.82 -31.90 -9.32
N THR A 44 -10.45 -32.79 -10.25
CA THR A 44 -10.83 -34.21 -10.16
C THR A 44 -9.64 -34.98 -9.61
N GLY A 45 -9.48 -34.95 -8.29
CA GLY A 45 -8.39 -35.61 -7.58
C GLY A 45 -8.67 -35.58 -6.09
N ASP A 46 -9.27 -36.67 -5.63
CA ASP A 46 -9.74 -36.96 -4.27
C ASP A 46 -8.76 -36.55 -3.16
N ALA A 47 -9.07 -35.46 -2.46
CA ALA A 47 -8.73 -35.23 -1.06
C ALA A 47 -9.67 -34.16 -0.51
N ARG A 48 -10.41 -34.49 0.55
CA ARG A 48 -11.14 -33.50 1.35
C ARG A 48 -10.16 -32.44 1.84
N GLN A 49 -10.19 -31.26 1.21
CA GLN A 49 -9.62 -30.05 1.77
C GLN A 49 -10.71 -29.00 1.80
N ASP A 50 -10.99 -28.54 3.01
CA ASP A 50 -11.99 -27.54 3.31
C ASP A 50 -11.83 -26.33 2.37
N VAL A 51 -12.93 -25.99 1.71
CA VAL A 51 -13.05 -24.74 0.97
C VAL A 51 -12.70 -23.60 1.92
N PRO A 52 -11.74 -22.70 1.64
CA PRO A 52 -11.57 -21.51 2.45
C PRO A 52 -12.78 -20.62 2.18
N SER A 53 -13.76 -20.74 3.06
CA SER A 53 -14.81 -19.74 3.23
C SER A 53 -14.15 -18.36 3.28
N MET A 54 -14.72 -17.38 2.56
CA MET A 54 -14.43 -15.94 2.68
C MET A 54 -14.71 -15.44 4.10
N THR A 55 -13.94 -15.90 5.07
CA THR A 55 -14.10 -15.63 6.48
C THR A 55 -12.69 -15.56 7.03
N ARG A 56 -12.22 -14.33 7.23
CA ARG A 56 -10.93 -14.00 7.86
C ARG A 56 -9.71 -14.67 7.18
N TYR A 57 -9.16 -14.01 6.17
CA TYR A 57 -7.69 -13.84 6.20
C TYR A 57 -7.42 -12.89 7.37
N GLN A 58 -7.44 -13.47 8.56
CA GLN A 58 -6.85 -12.87 9.72
C GLN A 58 -5.39 -12.59 9.35
N CYS A 59 -4.96 -11.33 9.43
CA CYS A 59 -3.56 -10.94 9.31
C CYS A 59 -2.76 -11.46 10.53
N ASP A 60 -2.99 -12.70 10.95
CA ASP A 60 -2.47 -13.25 12.21
C ASP A 60 -0.94 -13.40 12.18
N ASP A 61 -0.32 -13.46 10.99
CA ASP A 61 1.13 -13.60 10.82
C ASP A 61 1.81 -12.31 10.29
N MET A 62 1.18 -11.14 10.43
CA MET A 62 1.88 -9.88 10.13
C MET A 62 2.88 -9.56 11.25
N MET A 63 4.17 -9.57 10.91
CA MET A 63 5.22 -9.17 11.84
C MET A 63 5.27 -7.65 11.95
N MET A 64 4.92 -7.13 13.12
CA MET A 64 5.04 -5.71 13.48
C MET A 64 6.39 -5.46 14.15
N VAL A 65 7.27 -4.72 13.49
CA VAL A 65 8.57 -4.32 14.04
C VAL A 65 8.51 -2.81 14.34
N LYS A 66 8.65 -2.45 15.62
CA LYS A 66 8.58 -1.06 16.11
C LYS A 66 9.90 -0.29 16.01
N ASP A 67 10.99 -0.97 15.67
CA ASP A 67 12.33 -0.39 15.60
C ASP A 67 13.09 -0.87 14.37
N PHE A 68 13.95 -0.01 13.85
CA PHE A 68 14.84 -0.38 12.74
C PHE A 68 16.02 -1.20 13.26
N ASP A 69 15.90 -2.53 13.26
CA ASP A 69 17.03 -3.44 13.44
C ASP A 69 17.48 -4.02 12.08
N PRO A 70 18.73 -3.74 11.65
CA PRO A 70 19.30 -4.28 10.43
C PRO A 70 19.28 -5.81 10.32
N ALA A 71 19.22 -6.54 11.45
CA ALA A 71 19.20 -7.99 11.46
C ALA A 71 17.92 -8.60 10.86
N TYR A 72 16.80 -7.87 10.82
CA TYR A 72 15.54 -8.37 10.25
C TYR A 72 15.58 -8.60 8.73
N PHE A 73 16.53 -7.98 8.02
CA PHE A 73 16.53 -7.94 6.56
C PHE A 73 17.46 -8.97 5.89
N GLN A 74 17.83 -10.04 6.60
CA GLN A 74 18.90 -10.96 6.18
C GLN A 74 18.51 -11.94 5.05
N THR A 75 17.29 -11.88 4.51
CA THR A 75 16.77 -12.87 3.55
C THR A 75 17.03 -12.50 2.08
N ALA A 76 18.20 -12.78 1.51
CA ALA A 76 18.61 -12.33 0.17
C ALA A 76 17.56 -12.43 -0.97
N CYS A 77 16.99 -11.30 -1.41
CA CYS A 77 16.14 -11.15 -2.59
C CYS A 77 16.94 -10.48 -3.73
N ARG A 78 17.08 -11.11 -4.89
CA ARG A 78 18.04 -10.63 -5.92
C ARG A 78 17.50 -9.52 -6.82
N LEU A 79 16.32 -8.98 -6.53
CA LEU A 79 15.58 -8.11 -7.45
C LEU A 79 15.76 -6.62 -7.10
N PRO A 80 15.81 -5.74 -8.13
CA PRO A 80 15.92 -4.31 -7.92
C PRO A 80 14.71 -3.79 -7.13
N PRO A 81 14.84 -2.63 -6.45
CA PRO A 81 13.72 -1.98 -5.79
C PRO A 81 12.49 -1.93 -6.70
N ALA A 82 11.31 -2.17 -6.13
CA ALA A 82 10.06 -2.15 -6.88
C ALA A 82 9.91 -0.80 -7.59
N SER A 83 9.68 -0.86 -8.90
CA SER A 83 9.53 0.32 -9.76
C SER A 83 8.34 1.18 -9.30
N VAL A 84 8.49 2.50 -9.41
CA VAL A 84 7.51 3.55 -9.02
C VAL A 84 6.20 3.49 -9.81
N ASN A 85 5.99 2.49 -10.67
CA ASN A 85 4.80 2.40 -11.52
C ASN A 85 3.69 1.56 -10.85
N PRO A 86 2.62 2.19 -10.33
CA PRO A 86 1.39 1.48 -9.97
C PRO A 86 0.65 1.09 -11.27
N GLY A 87 1.18 0.08 -11.95
CA GLY A 87 0.55 -0.58 -13.08
C GLY A 87 0.47 -2.09 -12.83
N LEU A 88 0.42 -2.90 -13.88
CA LEU A 88 0.37 -4.37 -13.76
C LEU A 88 1.51 -4.98 -12.92
N GLY A 89 2.63 -4.27 -12.76
CA GLY A 89 3.76 -4.70 -11.94
C GLY A 89 3.49 -4.81 -10.43
N CYS A 90 2.45 -4.16 -9.89
CA CYS A 90 2.10 -4.32 -8.47
C CYS A 90 1.42 -5.67 -8.19
N TYR A 91 0.69 -6.24 -9.16
CA TYR A 91 0.14 -7.60 -9.05
C TYR A 91 1.22 -8.68 -9.10
N GLY A 92 2.38 -8.38 -9.70
CA GLY A 92 3.54 -9.26 -9.69
C GLY A 92 4.18 -9.45 -8.31
N LEU A 93 3.83 -8.63 -7.31
CA LEU A 93 4.31 -8.76 -5.92
C LEU A 93 3.45 -9.71 -5.08
N ASN A 94 2.17 -9.85 -5.41
CA ASN A 94 1.18 -10.56 -4.58
C ASN A 94 1.36 -12.09 -4.55
N ASN A 95 2.30 -12.63 -5.34
CA ASN A 95 2.65 -14.05 -5.43
C ASN A 95 4.18 -14.27 -5.49
N GLN A 96 4.98 -13.29 -5.06
CA GLN A 96 6.43 -13.46 -4.99
C GLN A 96 6.84 -13.97 -3.61
N VAL A 97 7.80 -14.91 -3.59
CA VAL A 97 8.38 -15.50 -2.37
C VAL A 97 9.22 -14.48 -1.58
N ASP A 98 9.38 -13.26 -2.10
CA ASP A 98 10.20 -12.21 -1.50
C ASP A 98 9.46 -11.50 -0.37
N LEU A 99 10.22 -11.11 0.66
CA LEU A 99 9.74 -10.33 1.79
C LEU A 99 9.35 -8.91 1.34
N VAL A 100 8.05 -8.55 1.40
CA VAL A 100 7.57 -7.19 1.09
C VAL A 100 7.26 -6.48 2.39
N ILE A 101 8.02 -5.42 2.65
CA ILE A 101 7.98 -4.71 3.93
C ILE A 101 7.31 -3.36 3.72
N ALA A 102 6.21 -3.10 4.43
CA ALA A 102 5.68 -1.76 4.54
C ALA A 102 6.54 -0.97 5.52
N VAL A 103 7.04 0.18 5.10
CA VAL A 103 7.82 1.11 5.94
C VAL A 103 6.97 2.33 6.20
N LEU A 104 6.56 2.51 7.46
CA LEU A 104 5.65 3.58 7.84
C LEU A 104 6.47 4.76 8.37
N THR A 105 6.30 5.91 7.74
CA THR A 105 7.06 7.14 8.04
C THR A 105 6.14 8.31 8.36
N PHE A 106 5.05 8.06 9.10
CA PHE A 106 4.06 9.10 9.40
C PHE A 106 4.59 10.12 10.41
N ALA A 107 4.14 11.37 10.27
CA ALA A 107 4.52 12.51 11.11
C ALA A 107 6.04 12.75 11.18
N ARG A 108 6.74 12.53 10.05
CA ARG A 108 8.16 12.81 9.89
C ARG A 108 8.37 14.01 8.97
N SER A 109 9.40 14.81 9.27
CA SER A 109 9.81 15.89 8.38
C SER A 109 10.37 15.33 7.06
N THR A 110 10.49 16.19 6.04
CA THR A 110 11.10 15.80 4.76
C THR A 110 12.55 15.36 4.92
N GLU A 111 13.30 16.07 5.77
CA GLU A 111 14.68 15.74 6.13
C GLU A 111 14.77 14.32 6.74
N GLU A 112 13.92 14.05 7.74
CA GLU A 112 13.88 12.76 8.44
C GLU A 112 13.45 11.61 7.52
N THR A 113 12.45 11.87 6.68
CA THR A 113 12.01 10.92 5.65
C THR A 113 13.14 10.60 4.69
N GLY A 114 13.91 11.61 4.26
CA GLY A 114 15.11 11.44 3.45
C GLY A 114 16.16 10.55 4.09
N GLN A 115 16.44 10.77 5.39
CA GLN A 115 17.40 9.96 6.15
C GLN A 115 16.93 8.51 6.29
N ILE A 116 15.65 8.27 6.57
CA ILE A 116 15.05 6.93 6.67
C ILE A 116 15.17 6.19 5.34
N VAL A 117 14.75 6.84 4.24
CA VAL A 117 14.84 6.26 2.89
C VAL A 117 16.29 5.94 2.53
N GLY A 118 17.24 6.83 2.85
CA GLY A 118 18.67 6.59 2.63
C GLY A 118 19.20 5.38 3.37
N ARG A 119 18.87 5.23 4.67
CA ARG A 119 19.28 4.05 5.46
C ARG A 119 18.70 2.74 4.93
N ILE A 120 17.45 2.76 4.48
CA ILE A 120 16.81 1.60 3.87
C ILE A 120 17.49 1.24 2.54
N PHE A 121 17.86 2.26 1.75
CA PHE A 121 18.61 2.06 0.52
C PHE A 121 19.98 1.42 0.76
N GLU A 122 20.73 1.91 1.75
CA GLU A 122 22.02 1.32 2.13
C GLU A 122 21.88 -0.14 2.58
N ASN A 123 20.88 -0.44 3.40
CA ASN A 123 20.61 -1.80 3.85
C ASN A 123 20.16 -2.72 2.72
N GLN A 124 19.28 -2.26 1.85
CA GLN A 124 18.85 -3.03 0.69
C GLN A 124 20.02 -3.30 -0.27
N CYS A 125 20.95 -2.35 -0.44
CA CYS A 125 22.16 -2.59 -1.23
C CYS A 125 23.02 -3.72 -0.63
N ARG A 126 23.07 -3.84 0.70
CA ARG A 126 23.88 -4.82 1.44
C ARG A 126 23.25 -6.20 1.51
N THR A 127 22.01 -6.31 1.97
CA THR A 127 21.36 -7.60 2.21
C THR A 127 20.53 -8.07 1.01
N ARG A 128 20.09 -7.12 0.18
CA ARG A 128 19.13 -7.29 -0.91
C ARG A 128 17.84 -7.99 -0.47
N GLY A 129 17.54 -8.09 0.82
CA GLY A 129 16.65 -9.13 1.31
C GLY A 129 15.14 -8.92 1.16
N PHE A 130 14.73 -7.77 0.65
CA PHE A 130 13.34 -7.34 0.79
C PHE A 130 13.00 -6.23 -0.20
N ARG A 131 11.68 -5.98 -0.34
CA ARG A 131 11.15 -4.86 -1.12
C ARG A 131 10.40 -3.90 -0.21
N PRO A 132 10.91 -2.69 0.02
CA PRO A 132 10.21 -1.70 0.82
C PRO A 132 9.09 -1.03 0.01
N VAL A 133 7.94 -0.87 0.66
CA VAL A 133 6.84 -0.03 0.21
C VAL A 133 6.60 1.03 1.28
N PHE A 134 6.79 2.30 0.95
CA PHE A 134 6.71 3.37 1.94
C PHE A 134 5.30 3.90 2.12
N PHE A 135 4.80 3.93 3.34
CA PHE A 135 3.54 4.60 3.68
C PHE A 135 3.86 5.91 4.40
N THR A 136 3.40 7.03 3.85
CA THR A 136 3.85 8.36 4.31
C THR A 136 2.74 9.40 4.23
N ASP A 137 2.75 10.36 5.15
CA ASP A 137 1.94 11.58 5.10
C ASP A 137 2.75 12.80 4.65
N ASN A 138 4.02 12.60 4.28
CA ASN A 138 4.87 13.66 3.78
C ASN A 138 4.50 14.01 2.33
N PRO A 139 4.21 15.28 2.01
CA PRO A 139 3.86 15.69 0.65
C PRO A 139 5.08 15.81 -0.29
N ASP A 140 6.31 15.82 0.24
CA ASP A 140 7.52 15.79 -0.58
C ASP A 140 7.93 14.35 -0.91
N PHE A 141 7.69 13.98 -2.17
CA PHE A 141 8.01 12.64 -2.68
C PHE A 141 9.42 12.49 -3.23
N THR A 142 10.24 13.56 -3.18
CA THR A 142 11.60 13.57 -3.73
C THR A 142 12.47 12.45 -3.17
N PRO A 143 12.47 12.15 -1.85
CA PRO A 143 13.26 11.05 -1.30
C PRO A 143 12.96 9.69 -1.93
N PHE A 144 11.68 9.38 -2.15
CA PHE A 144 11.26 8.10 -2.74
C PHE A 144 11.59 8.04 -4.23
N ARG A 145 11.33 9.12 -4.97
CA ARG A 145 11.60 9.19 -6.42
C ARG A 145 13.09 9.06 -6.74
N ARG A 146 13.96 9.72 -5.97
CA ARG A 146 15.43 9.63 -6.15
C ARG A 146 15.93 8.20 -6.03
N ASN A 147 15.36 7.42 -5.12
CA ASN A 147 15.75 6.03 -4.86
C ASN A 147 14.86 5.00 -5.58
N ARG A 148 13.96 5.47 -6.46
CA ARG A 148 13.00 4.65 -7.23
C ARG A 148 12.12 3.75 -6.36
N TYR A 149 11.76 4.20 -5.17
CA TYR A 149 10.87 3.45 -4.29
C TYR A 149 9.39 3.70 -4.59
N VAL A 150 8.59 2.66 -4.32
CA VAL A 150 7.13 2.76 -4.25
C VAL A 150 6.73 3.42 -2.94
N TYR A 151 5.72 4.28 -3.01
CA TYR A 151 5.12 4.90 -1.84
C TYR A 151 3.60 5.04 -2.00
N GLU A 152 2.89 4.98 -0.88
CA GLU A 152 1.48 5.31 -0.74
C GLU A 152 1.35 6.53 0.16
N TYR A 153 0.72 7.58 -0.36
CA TYR A 153 0.52 8.83 0.36
C TYR A 153 -0.80 8.80 1.14
N PHE A 154 -0.74 9.01 2.45
CA PHE A 154 -1.88 9.15 3.34
C PHE A 154 -1.87 10.58 3.89
N PRO A 155 -2.72 11.49 3.38
CA PRO A 155 -2.69 12.89 3.82
C PRO A 155 -2.84 13.01 5.35
N SER A 156 -2.12 13.91 6.00
CA SER A 156 -2.32 14.08 7.44
C SER A 156 -3.73 14.60 7.74
N GLN A 157 -4.29 14.23 8.91
CA GLN A 157 -5.56 14.80 9.38
C GLN A 157 -5.51 16.33 9.44
N THR A 158 -4.35 16.90 9.75
CA THR A 158 -4.15 18.37 9.83
C THR A 158 -4.25 19.06 8.47
N LEU A 159 -3.95 18.37 7.37
CA LEU A 159 -4.18 18.88 6.01
C LEU A 159 -5.68 18.86 5.65
N ILE A 160 -6.46 18.00 6.31
CA ILE A 160 -7.90 17.85 6.12
C ILE A 160 -8.59 18.70 7.20
N LYS A 161 -8.52 20.03 7.06
CA LYS A 161 -9.14 21.00 7.98
C LYS A 161 -10.66 20.89 8.02
N ARG A 162 -11.23 19.93 8.77
CA ARG A 162 -12.67 19.65 8.77
C ARG A 162 -13.10 18.97 10.08
N GLY A 163 -14.29 19.31 10.58
CA GLY A 163 -14.74 19.09 11.98
C GLY A 163 -14.79 17.62 12.46
N ALA A 164 -15.17 17.42 13.73
CA ALA A 164 -15.04 16.13 14.44
C ALA A 164 -15.73 14.92 13.76
N GLU A 165 -16.87 15.12 13.10
CA GLU A 165 -17.55 14.04 12.34
C GLU A 165 -16.75 13.61 11.11
N GLN A 166 -16.17 14.57 10.40
CA GLN A 166 -15.32 14.33 9.23
C GLN A 166 -13.96 13.76 9.62
N GLY A 167 -13.49 14.01 10.86
CA GLY A 167 -12.33 13.35 11.44
C GLY A 167 -12.53 11.83 11.62
N ARG A 168 -13.71 11.41 12.08
CA ARG A 168 -14.06 9.98 12.21
C ARG A 168 -14.20 9.29 10.84
N GLU A 169 -14.85 9.96 9.89
CA GLU A 169 -14.92 9.46 8.50
C GLU A 169 -13.54 9.35 7.87
N TYR A 170 -12.65 10.31 8.16
CA TYR A 170 -11.26 10.26 7.70
C TYR A 170 -10.47 9.11 8.31
N GLN A 171 -10.64 8.85 9.61
CA GLN A 171 -10.00 7.72 10.28
C GLN A 171 -10.44 6.40 9.65
N LYS A 172 -11.75 6.24 9.40
CA LYS A 172 -12.30 5.06 8.71
C LYS A 172 -11.76 4.93 7.28
N PHE A 173 -11.79 6.00 6.49
CA PHE A 173 -11.24 6.02 5.13
C PHE A 173 -9.75 5.66 5.12
N GLY A 174 -8.97 6.21 6.06
CA GLY A 174 -7.55 5.96 6.17
C GLY A 174 -7.24 4.52 6.56
N GLN A 175 -8.00 3.93 7.49
CA GLN A 175 -7.93 2.51 7.82
C GLN A 175 -8.28 1.62 6.63
N GLU A 176 -9.38 1.89 5.92
CA GLU A 176 -9.78 1.14 4.73
C GLU A 176 -8.71 1.20 3.64
N LYS A 177 -8.15 2.41 3.40
CA LYS A 177 -7.05 2.61 2.46
C LYS A 177 -5.80 1.85 2.89
N PHE A 178 -5.48 1.85 4.19
CA PHE A 178 -4.32 1.16 4.74
C PHE A 178 -4.45 -0.35 4.53
N VAL A 179 -5.59 -0.94 4.89
CA VAL A 179 -5.88 -2.36 4.67
C VAL A 179 -5.84 -2.71 3.17
N PHE A 180 -6.41 -1.85 2.33
CA PHE A 180 -6.34 -2.04 0.88
C PHE A 180 -4.89 -2.00 0.37
N ALA A 181 -4.08 -1.06 0.86
CA ALA A 181 -2.67 -0.95 0.47
C ALA A 181 -1.86 -2.18 0.91
N LEU A 182 -2.07 -2.69 2.13
CA LEU A 182 -1.41 -3.92 2.59
C LEU A 182 -1.69 -5.08 1.64
N LYS A 183 -2.96 -5.28 1.26
CA LYS A 183 -3.37 -6.33 0.31
C LYS A 183 -2.85 -6.11 -1.10
N LYS A 184 -2.96 -4.87 -1.60
CA LYS A 184 -2.50 -4.48 -2.95
C LYS A 184 -1.03 -4.83 -3.17
N TRP A 185 -0.22 -4.65 -2.13
CA TRP A 185 1.23 -4.81 -2.21
C TRP A 185 1.74 -6.16 -1.69
N GLY A 186 0.87 -7.03 -1.17
CA GLY A 186 1.27 -8.31 -0.59
C GLY A 186 2.17 -8.14 0.64
N ILE A 187 1.90 -7.11 1.47
CA ILE A 187 2.72 -6.81 2.64
C ILE A 187 2.61 -7.93 3.67
N ASN A 188 3.76 -8.50 4.07
CA ASN A 188 3.84 -9.54 5.10
C ASN A 188 4.55 -9.05 6.38
N THR A 189 5.33 -7.97 6.30
CA THR A 189 5.99 -7.35 7.45
C THR A 189 5.76 -5.85 7.46
N ILE A 190 5.50 -5.31 8.64
CA ILE A 190 5.41 -3.87 8.90
C ILE A 190 6.62 -3.43 9.71
N LEU A 191 7.27 -2.38 9.22
CA LEU A 191 8.30 -1.63 9.93
C LEU A 191 7.76 -0.23 10.24
N ASP A 192 7.31 -0.04 11.47
CA ASP A 192 6.76 1.26 11.90
C ASP A 192 7.86 2.15 12.48
N ILE A 193 8.22 3.20 11.75
CA ILE A 193 9.18 4.23 12.17
C ILE A 193 8.46 5.58 12.31
N SER A 194 7.13 5.57 12.39
CA SER A 194 6.31 6.77 12.50
C SER A 194 6.51 7.46 13.86
N ARG A 195 6.35 8.78 13.93
CA ARG A 195 6.27 9.49 15.22
C ARG A 195 4.89 9.42 15.84
N SER A 196 3.89 9.40 15.00
CA SER A 196 2.50 9.19 15.39
C SER A 196 1.80 8.44 14.28
N HIS A 197 0.97 7.49 14.68
CA HIS A 197 0.17 6.72 13.75
C HIS A 197 -1.19 7.41 13.57
N PRO A 198 -1.61 7.72 12.33
CA PRO A 198 -2.90 8.35 12.09
C PRO A 198 -4.08 7.37 12.24
N PHE A 199 -3.80 6.07 12.36
CA PHE A 199 -4.77 4.99 12.40
C PHE A 199 -4.44 4.04 13.55
N GLU A 200 -5.47 3.48 14.18
CA GLU A 200 -5.29 2.33 15.08
C GLU A 200 -4.83 1.14 14.22
N ILE A 201 -3.61 0.66 14.50
CA ILE A 201 -3.10 -0.60 13.96
C ILE A 201 -3.58 -1.71 14.90
N PHE A 202 -4.09 -2.80 14.32
CA PHE A 202 -4.64 -3.95 15.04
C PHE A 202 -3.71 -4.51 16.14
#